data_AF-A0A821HVD5-F1
#
_entry.id   AF-A0A821HVD5-F1
#
_cell.length_a   1.000
_cell.length_b   1.000
_cell.length_c   1.000
_cell.angle_alpha   90.00
_cell.angle_beta   90.00
_cell.angle_gamma   90.00
#
_symmetry.space_group_name_H-M   'P 1'
#
loop_
_entity.id
_entity.type
_entity.pdbx_description
1 polymer ?
#
loop_
_entity_poly.entity_id
_entity_poly.type
_entity_poly.pdbx_seq_one_letter_code
_entity_poly.pdbx_strand_id
1 'polypeptide(L)'
;MIQDTPHYLSIEQVKFLNRGPSYVPPCQIHILSKSSLTLAQMVTKQMVPLRRELTKLFTNYSGDLPRRMNFEKEIQQCFNDSFICSMPDVLEERALYEHRLIQSIRYHLKKDQLILKRTADDMNTYYLGRLDEFNQLSDNFLENSTCYELIETMSDTHTEQATKLQEIILSINSQLEKLYQRKLINKDQLTKFSISKRLKLKLPYLYFLPETNADIQMTVQPRFSSYQHSPIQRLAQYLTQLLRPLFNIFSQSTAFFNSGDFMQKLQYYSTQSNLFLPTTHFATFKIHDLYTMISHKNLLDALHTFLVNPLVIGRHDKLSIDAIVELTAIVLENNNFTYNNNIYRFIKGGPLNLSLIYLLASIYLHDWQVPLVRNIRIRDAFYGRYNDTGFLTWNASINELQKIFDELQQALDSNLQMTTFIGNDVHFLQASIENQNGHLYTRVYHDLICQPFLLPYAHRYPRLFHRQWFRASLLRAGQYCSKFEDFEEERLYLELTFLANGYSLDFVEYHLRQFFSRFNPKPHEPMNLNPYKYLSFRRELFRCVDQQKHVLQEEQELHKNQRLIQLHYLFDWGSRCQFNEKFYECWSEILEKDPHFKQYGLKIKLNPKHCYTSNSLLAQSNTHT
;
A
#
# COMPACT_ATOMS: atom_id res chain seq x y z
N MET A 1 -23.58 -3.23 7.91
CA MET A 1 -24.73 -2.49 8.50
C MET A 1 -24.99 -1.28 7.61
N ILE A 2 -26.23 -1.05 7.20
CA ILE A 2 -26.66 0.13 6.44
C ILE A 2 -27.37 1.02 7.46
N GLN A 3 -26.89 2.25 7.67
CA GLN A 3 -27.41 3.14 8.72
C GLN A 3 -28.52 4.06 8.17
N ASP A 4 -29.66 4.05 8.88
CA ASP A 4 -30.68 5.10 9.06
C ASP A 4 -31.02 6.06 7.92
N THR A 5 -31.28 5.52 6.72
CA THR A 5 -32.16 6.18 5.75
C THR A 5 -33.24 5.20 5.30
N PRO A 6 -34.52 5.60 5.16
CA PRO A 6 -35.55 4.75 4.57
C PRO A 6 -35.17 4.44 3.12
N HIS A 7 -34.46 3.33 2.93
CA HIS A 7 -33.98 2.86 1.65
C HIS A 7 -34.83 1.66 1.21
N TYR A 8 -35.23 1.63 -0.06
CA TYR A 8 -35.99 0.52 -0.63
C TYR A 8 -35.09 -0.63 -1.11
N LEU A 9 -33.94 -0.85 -0.47
CA LEU A 9 -33.06 -1.97 -0.82
C LEU A 9 -33.64 -3.29 -0.28
N SER A 10 -33.74 -4.31 -1.15
CA SER A 10 -34.20 -5.65 -0.78
C SER A 10 -33.19 -6.38 0.11
N ILE A 11 -33.63 -7.42 0.82
CA ILE A 11 -32.75 -8.27 1.66
C ILE A 11 -31.59 -8.85 0.83
N GLU A 12 -31.85 -9.25 -0.42
CA GLU A 12 -30.86 -9.78 -1.35
C GLU A 12 -29.81 -8.72 -1.72
N GLN A 13 -30.23 -7.48 -1.95
CA GLN A 13 -29.34 -6.36 -2.25
C GLN A 13 -28.47 -6.03 -1.03
N VAL A 14 -29.06 -6.00 0.17
CA VAL A 14 -28.32 -5.77 1.42
C VAL A 14 -27.32 -6.91 1.67
N LYS A 15 -27.72 -8.17 1.46
CA LYS A 15 -26.80 -9.33 1.53
C LYS A 15 -25.68 -9.23 0.50
N PHE A 16 -25.98 -8.77 -0.71
CA PHE A 16 -24.98 -8.53 -1.77
C PHE A 16 -23.99 -7.45 -1.36
N LEU A 17 -24.45 -6.34 -0.77
CA LEU A 17 -23.59 -5.25 -0.28
C LEU A 17 -22.77 -5.62 0.96
N ASN A 18 -23.33 -6.39 1.91
CA ASN A 18 -22.62 -6.84 3.11
C ASN A 18 -21.53 -7.89 2.81
N ARG A 19 -21.73 -8.73 1.79
CA ARG A 19 -20.64 -9.55 1.21
C ARG A 19 -19.61 -8.70 0.46
N GLY A 20 -19.87 -7.40 0.32
CA GLY A 20 -19.23 -6.48 -0.59
C GLY A 20 -19.81 -6.60 -2.01
N PRO A 21 -20.05 -5.51 -2.75
CA PRO A 21 -20.21 -5.48 -4.21
C PRO A 21 -18.93 -5.89 -4.96
N SER A 22 -18.00 -6.57 -4.30
CA SER A 22 -16.65 -6.96 -4.71
C SER A 22 -16.63 -8.02 -5.81
N TYR A 23 -17.78 -8.46 -6.31
CA TYR A 23 -17.86 -9.58 -7.20
C TYR A 23 -18.63 -9.12 -8.45
N VAL A 24 -17.87 -8.80 -9.50
CA VAL A 24 -18.30 -8.94 -10.91
C VAL A 24 -17.48 -10.02 -11.59
N PRO A 25 -18.03 -11.08 -12.25
CA PRO A 25 -17.13 -12.08 -12.84
C PRO A 25 -16.08 -11.40 -13.65
N PRO A 26 -14.81 -11.82 -13.59
CA PRO A 26 -13.83 -11.19 -14.47
C PRO A 26 -14.31 -11.31 -15.93
N CYS A 27 -15.11 -12.35 -16.21
CA CYS A 27 -15.89 -12.55 -17.41
C CYS A 27 -17.29 -11.88 -17.49
N GLN A 28 -17.88 -11.30 -16.45
CA GLN A 28 -19.21 -10.66 -16.52
C GLN A 28 -19.23 -9.42 -17.37
N ILE A 29 -18.14 -8.66 -17.42
CA ILE A 29 -18.03 -7.61 -18.43
C ILE A 29 -18.13 -8.20 -19.83
N HIS A 30 -17.58 -9.38 -20.06
CA HIS A 30 -17.61 -10.03 -21.36
C HIS A 30 -18.97 -10.66 -21.69
N ILE A 31 -19.59 -11.36 -20.73
CA ILE A 31 -20.96 -11.90 -20.83
C ILE A 31 -21.97 -10.79 -21.14
N LEU A 32 -21.79 -9.62 -20.52
CA LEU A 32 -22.75 -8.51 -20.61
C LEU A 32 -22.39 -7.45 -21.65
N SER A 33 -21.12 -7.38 -22.06
CA SER A 33 -20.73 -6.53 -23.18
C SER A 33 -21.34 -7.11 -24.45
N LYS A 34 -21.88 -6.25 -25.32
CA LYS A 34 -22.23 -6.62 -26.70
C LYS A 34 -21.00 -6.93 -27.57
N SER A 35 -19.89 -7.41 -26.98
CA SER A 35 -18.67 -7.69 -27.73
C SER A 35 -18.84 -9.01 -28.48
N SER A 36 -18.75 -8.95 -29.81
CA SER A 36 -18.80 -10.10 -30.71
C SER A 36 -17.51 -10.94 -30.71
N LEU A 37 -16.73 -10.89 -29.62
CA LEU A 37 -15.42 -11.53 -29.55
C LEU A 37 -15.57 -12.99 -29.13
N THR A 38 -14.89 -13.89 -29.84
CA THR A 38 -14.81 -15.30 -29.44
C THR A 38 -13.89 -15.47 -28.24
N LEU A 39 -14.07 -16.57 -27.50
CA LEU A 39 -13.24 -16.94 -26.34
C LEU A 39 -11.73 -16.90 -26.68
N ALA A 40 -11.33 -17.45 -27.83
CA ALA A 40 -9.94 -17.45 -28.30
C ALA A 40 -9.40 -16.03 -28.56
N GLN A 41 -10.23 -15.13 -29.11
CA GLN A 41 -9.85 -13.73 -29.32
C GLN A 41 -9.65 -12.99 -27.99
N MET A 42 -10.44 -13.32 -26.97
CA MET A 42 -10.30 -12.72 -25.64
C MET A 42 -9.00 -13.16 -24.95
N VAL A 43 -8.71 -14.47 -24.95
CA VAL A 43 -7.46 -15.02 -24.39
C VAL A 43 -6.25 -14.41 -25.11
N THR A 44 -6.32 -14.28 -26.43
CA THR A 44 -5.26 -13.61 -27.22
C THR A 44 -5.04 -12.17 -26.75
N LYS A 45 -6.11 -11.41 -26.49
CA LYS A 45 -6.00 -10.03 -25.96
C LYS A 45 -5.40 -10.00 -24.56
N GLN A 46 -5.74 -10.96 -23.70
CA GLN A 46 -5.23 -11.05 -22.33
C GLN A 46 -3.72 -11.29 -22.26
N MET A 47 -3.13 -12.01 -23.23
CA MET A 47 -1.69 -12.26 -23.29
C MET A 47 -0.87 -11.10 -23.90
N VAL A 48 -1.50 -10.16 -24.62
CA VAL A 48 -0.81 -9.06 -25.31
C VAL A 48 0.16 -8.28 -24.40
N PRO A 49 -0.19 -7.92 -23.14
CA PRO A 49 0.73 -7.22 -22.25
C PRO A 49 2.00 -8.03 -21.97
N LEU A 50 1.88 -9.31 -21.61
CA LEU A 50 3.01 -10.18 -21.34
C LEU A 50 3.91 -10.32 -22.56
N ARG A 51 3.32 -10.56 -23.74
CA ARG A 51 4.07 -10.65 -24.99
C ARG A 51 4.86 -9.39 -25.29
N ARG A 52 4.24 -8.20 -25.14
CA ARG A 52 4.93 -6.91 -25.35
C ARG A 52 6.09 -6.71 -24.37
N GLU A 53 5.94 -7.14 -23.12
CA GLU A 53 7.00 -7.04 -22.11
C GLU A 53 8.14 -8.03 -22.37
N LEU A 54 7.82 -9.26 -22.79
CA LEU A 54 8.80 -10.26 -23.21
C LEU A 54 9.59 -9.78 -24.44
N THR A 55 8.91 -9.23 -25.46
CA THR A 55 9.61 -8.66 -26.63
C THR A 55 10.59 -7.57 -26.21
N LYS A 56 10.17 -6.62 -25.36
CA LYS A 56 11.07 -5.58 -24.84
C LYS A 56 12.24 -6.15 -24.06
N LEU A 57 12.00 -7.16 -23.23
CA LEU A 57 13.06 -7.85 -22.49
C LEU A 57 14.07 -8.48 -23.45
N PHE A 58 13.62 -9.23 -24.46
CA PHE A 58 14.53 -9.90 -25.39
C PHE A 58 15.24 -8.94 -26.35
N THR A 59 14.68 -7.74 -26.60
CA THR A 59 15.38 -6.64 -27.28
C THR A 59 16.52 -6.09 -26.42
N ASN A 60 16.34 -5.97 -25.11
CA ASN A 60 17.33 -5.39 -24.20
C ASN A 60 18.41 -6.39 -23.76
N TYR A 61 18.09 -7.68 -23.69
CA TYR A 61 18.99 -8.73 -23.19
C TYR A 61 19.11 -9.83 -24.24
N SER A 62 20.16 -9.79 -25.06
CA SER A 62 20.42 -10.73 -26.17
C SER A 62 20.67 -12.17 -25.67
N GLY A 63 20.35 -13.17 -26.48
CA GLY A 63 20.38 -14.59 -26.12
C GLY A 63 20.04 -15.45 -27.33
N ASP A 64 20.10 -16.77 -27.16
CA ASP A 64 19.92 -17.74 -28.24
C ASP A 64 18.49 -17.68 -28.83
N LEU A 65 18.40 -17.29 -30.11
CA LEU A 65 17.12 -17.04 -30.80
C LEU A 65 16.21 -18.29 -30.83
N PRO A 66 16.71 -19.51 -31.16
CA PRO A 66 15.92 -20.73 -31.08
C PRO A 66 15.31 -21.00 -29.70
N ARG A 67 16.10 -20.87 -28.62
CA ARG A 67 15.60 -21.04 -27.24
C ARG A 67 14.52 -20.03 -26.89
N ARG A 68 14.70 -18.76 -27.29
CA ARG A 68 13.69 -17.70 -27.07
C ARG A 68 12.40 -17.99 -27.82
N MET A 69 12.49 -18.37 -29.09
CA MET A 69 11.32 -18.73 -29.89
C MET A 69 10.59 -19.95 -29.29
N ASN A 70 11.35 -20.93 -28.78
CA ASN A 70 10.77 -22.07 -28.09
C ASN A 70 10.04 -21.65 -26.81
N PHE A 71 10.68 -20.82 -25.98
CA PHE A 71 10.06 -20.27 -24.76
C PHE A 71 8.77 -19.51 -25.08
N GLU A 72 8.78 -18.57 -26.03
CA GLU A 72 7.59 -17.79 -26.39
C GLU A 72 6.46 -18.69 -26.92
N LYS A 73 6.79 -19.72 -27.71
CA LYS A 73 5.83 -20.70 -28.21
C LYS A 73 5.22 -21.53 -27.07
N GLU A 74 6.04 -22.08 -26.19
CA GLU A 74 5.58 -22.88 -25.05
C GLU A 74 4.70 -22.06 -24.09
N ILE A 75 5.09 -20.82 -23.79
CA ILE A 75 4.29 -19.93 -22.95
C ILE A 75 2.97 -19.56 -23.62
N GLN A 76 2.97 -19.29 -24.93
CA GLN A 76 1.74 -18.99 -25.67
C GLN A 76 0.78 -20.18 -25.70
N GLN A 77 1.30 -21.38 -25.92
CA GLN A 77 0.50 -22.60 -25.87
C GLN A 77 -0.04 -22.85 -24.46
N CYS A 78 0.81 -22.80 -23.43
CA CYS A 78 0.40 -22.99 -22.05
C CYS A 78 -0.64 -21.95 -21.60
N PHE A 79 -0.48 -20.69 -22.02
CA PHE A 79 -1.46 -19.63 -21.74
C PHE A 79 -2.82 -19.97 -22.37
N ASN A 80 -2.82 -20.39 -23.64
CA ASN A 80 -4.02 -20.80 -24.33
C ASN A 80 -4.66 -22.03 -23.65
N ASP A 81 -3.90 -23.07 -23.34
CA ASP A 81 -4.41 -24.29 -22.70
C ASP A 81 -4.97 -24.02 -21.29
N SER A 82 -4.34 -23.09 -20.55
CA SER A 82 -4.75 -22.74 -19.18
C SER A 82 -6.02 -21.89 -19.12
N PHE A 83 -6.32 -21.12 -20.18
CA PHE A 83 -7.33 -20.06 -20.17
C PHE A 83 -8.41 -20.20 -21.26
N ILE A 84 -8.22 -21.02 -22.31
CA ILE A 84 -9.25 -21.44 -23.28
C ILE A 84 -10.04 -22.61 -22.67
N CYS A 85 -10.68 -22.38 -21.53
CA CYS A 85 -11.68 -23.28 -20.98
C CYS A 85 -13.06 -22.62 -21.04
N SER A 86 -14.11 -23.42 -21.26
CA SER A 86 -15.49 -22.92 -21.18
C SER A 86 -15.74 -22.42 -19.75
N MET A 87 -16.48 -21.32 -19.64
CA MET A 87 -16.88 -20.83 -18.33
C MET A 87 -17.82 -21.83 -17.67
N PRO A 88 -17.60 -22.21 -16.39
CA PRO A 88 -18.56 -23.02 -15.66
C PRO A 88 -19.93 -22.33 -15.58
N ASP A 89 -21.01 -23.06 -15.87
CA ASP A 89 -22.39 -22.54 -15.88
C ASP A 89 -22.75 -21.81 -14.58
N VAL A 90 -22.33 -22.36 -13.44
CA VAL A 90 -22.56 -21.77 -12.10
C VAL A 90 -21.96 -20.36 -11.98
N LEU A 91 -20.84 -20.08 -12.64
CA LEU A 91 -20.22 -18.75 -12.63
C LEU A 91 -20.97 -17.77 -13.55
N GLU A 92 -21.50 -18.27 -14.67
CA GLU A 92 -22.30 -17.48 -15.61
C GLU A 92 -23.67 -17.13 -15.04
N GLU A 93 -24.40 -18.09 -14.48
CA GLU A 93 -25.70 -17.84 -13.83
C GLU A 93 -25.56 -16.80 -12.71
N ARG A 94 -24.52 -16.95 -11.89
CA ARG A 94 -24.18 -16.00 -10.84
C ARG A 94 -23.85 -14.61 -11.40
N ALA A 95 -23.13 -14.54 -12.52
CA ALA A 95 -22.84 -13.29 -13.23
C ALA A 95 -24.11 -12.50 -13.55
N LEU A 96 -25.07 -13.18 -14.16
CA LEU A 96 -26.32 -12.60 -14.63
C LEU A 96 -27.22 -12.21 -13.46
N TYR A 97 -27.26 -13.01 -12.41
CA TYR A 97 -27.98 -12.69 -11.18
C TYR A 97 -27.42 -11.43 -10.49
N GLU A 98 -26.11 -11.40 -10.25
CA GLU A 98 -25.46 -10.25 -9.59
C GLU A 98 -25.53 -8.99 -10.46
N HIS A 99 -25.51 -9.11 -11.79
CA HIS A 99 -25.73 -7.97 -12.69
C HIS A 99 -27.08 -7.30 -12.45
N ARG A 100 -28.14 -8.11 -12.38
CA ARG A 100 -29.51 -7.62 -12.17
C ARG A 100 -29.63 -6.93 -10.82
N LEU A 101 -29.00 -7.47 -9.78
CA LEU A 101 -28.93 -6.81 -8.47
C LEU A 101 -28.24 -5.45 -8.56
N ILE A 102 -27.06 -5.36 -9.21
CA ILE A 102 -26.34 -4.08 -9.38
C ILE A 102 -27.18 -3.06 -10.13
N GLN A 103 -27.84 -3.47 -11.23
CA GLN A 103 -28.71 -2.58 -12.00
C GLN A 103 -29.88 -2.06 -11.16
N SER A 104 -30.49 -2.94 -10.36
CA SER A 104 -31.59 -2.57 -9.48
C SER A 104 -31.12 -1.61 -8.36
N ILE A 105 -29.98 -1.89 -7.71
CA ILE A 105 -29.38 -0.97 -6.72
C ILE A 105 -29.15 0.41 -7.35
N ARG A 106 -28.52 0.47 -8.53
CA ARG A 106 -28.28 1.73 -9.25
C ARG A 106 -29.55 2.49 -9.59
N TYR A 107 -30.59 1.78 -10.00
CA TYR A 107 -31.89 2.39 -10.26
C TYR A 107 -32.43 3.09 -9.01
N HIS A 108 -32.39 2.42 -7.85
CA HIS A 108 -32.82 3.03 -6.59
C HIS A 108 -31.94 4.20 -6.17
N LEU A 109 -30.61 4.07 -6.24
CA LEU A 109 -29.69 5.17 -5.91
C LEU A 109 -29.96 6.42 -6.77
N LYS A 110 -30.17 6.25 -8.08
CA LYS A 110 -30.47 7.36 -8.99
C LYS A 110 -31.86 7.96 -8.73
N LYS A 111 -32.86 7.10 -8.56
CA LYS A 111 -34.26 7.53 -8.32
C LYS A 111 -34.36 8.37 -7.05
N ASP A 112 -33.68 7.93 -6.00
CA ASP A 112 -33.79 8.50 -4.66
C ASP A 112 -32.68 9.51 -4.34
N GLN A 113 -31.82 9.85 -5.32
CA GLN A 113 -30.67 10.76 -5.17
C GLN A 113 -29.73 10.38 -4.02
N LEU A 114 -29.44 9.08 -3.90
CA LEU A 114 -28.59 8.51 -2.87
C LEU A 114 -27.19 8.20 -3.40
N ILE A 115 -26.22 8.25 -2.50
CA ILE A 115 -24.85 7.78 -2.73
C ILE A 115 -24.59 6.53 -1.90
N LEU A 116 -24.00 5.51 -2.55
CA LEU A 116 -23.53 4.32 -1.88
C LEU A 116 -22.02 4.21 -2.10
N LYS A 117 -21.26 4.44 -1.03
CA LYS A 117 -19.80 4.36 -1.05
C LYS A 117 -19.29 3.54 0.11
N ARG A 118 -18.14 2.92 -0.10
CA ARG A 118 -17.41 2.32 1.00
C ARG A 118 -16.80 3.41 1.87
N THR A 119 -16.81 3.22 3.18
CA THR A 119 -16.15 4.14 4.10
C THR A 119 -14.64 4.17 3.86
N ALA A 120 -14.02 5.29 4.25
CA ALA A 120 -12.61 5.55 3.99
C ALA A 120 -11.66 4.81 4.95
N ASP A 121 -12.20 4.35 6.08
CA ASP A 121 -11.55 3.55 7.11
C ASP A 121 -11.29 2.10 6.67
N ASP A 122 -10.59 1.35 7.52
CA ASP A 122 -10.27 -0.07 7.31
C ASP A 122 -11.46 -1.01 7.62
N MET A 123 -12.68 -0.47 7.66
CA MET A 123 -13.88 -1.18 8.07
C MET A 123 -14.61 -1.81 6.88
N ASN A 124 -15.39 -2.85 7.15
CA ASN A 124 -16.26 -3.47 6.14
C ASN A 124 -17.64 -2.79 6.08
N THR A 125 -17.66 -1.48 5.95
CA THR A 125 -18.88 -0.67 6.04
C THR A 125 -19.16 0.10 4.76
N TYR A 126 -20.45 0.17 4.43
CA TYR A 126 -20.97 0.98 3.34
C TYR A 126 -21.76 2.13 3.94
N TYR A 127 -21.43 3.34 3.50
CA TYR A 127 -22.25 4.50 3.71
C TYR A 127 -23.30 4.58 2.60
N LEU A 128 -24.57 4.60 3.00
CA LEU A 128 -25.70 4.93 2.16
C LEU A 128 -26.32 6.21 2.72
N GLY A 129 -26.34 7.27 1.92
CA GLY A 129 -26.93 8.53 2.34
C GLY A 129 -27.24 9.42 1.17
N ARG A 130 -27.56 10.68 1.44
CA ARG A 130 -27.93 11.64 0.41
C ARG A 130 -26.72 12.08 -0.42
N LEU A 131 -26.89 12.16 -1.74
CA LEU A 131 -25.84 12.58 -2.66
C LEU A 131 -25.50 14.06 -2.52
N ASP A 132 -26.49 14.92 -2.31
CA ASP A 132 -26.32 16.37 -2.19
C ASP A 132 -25.56 16.76 -0.91
N GLU A 133 -25.92 16.15 0.23
CA GLU A 133 -25.19 16.33 1.50
C GLU A 133 -23.72 15.90 1.38
N PHE A 134 -23.47 14.75 0.75
CA PHE A 134 -22.10 14.28 0.50
C PHE A 134 -21.30 15.24 -0.38
N ASN A 135 -21.91 15.78 -1.44
CA ASN A 135 -21.26 16.74 -2.32
C ASN A 135 -20.97 18.05 -1.58
N GLN A 136 -21.94 18.55 -0.79
CA GLN A 136 -21.75 19.76 0.02
C GLN A 136 -20.59 19.62 0.99
N LEU A 137 -20.45 18.48 1.68
CA LEU A 137 -19.30 18.25 2.56
C LEU A 137 -17.97 18.14 1.80
N SER A 138 -17.99 17.55 0.61
CA SER A 138 -16.81 17.44 -0.26
C SER A 138 -16.33 18.82 -0.73
N ASP A 139 -17.26 19.69 -1.11
CA ASP A 139 -16.97 21.05 -1.55
C ASP A 139 -16.53 21.92 -0.36
N ASN A 140 -17.24 21.85 0.77
CA ASN A 140 -16.84 22.51 2.02
C ASN A 140 -15.43 22.11 2.48
N PHE A 141 -15.03 20.84 2.30
CA PHE A 141 -13.69 20.39 2.65
C PHE A 141 -12.62 21.13 1.83
N LEU A 142 -12.85 21.29 0.51
CA LEU A 142 -11.91 21.98 -0.36
C LEU A 142 -11.86 23.48 -0.09
N GLU A 143 -13.01 24.11 0.13
CA GLU A 143 -13.10 25.55 0.42
C GLU A 143 -12.39 25.91 1.74
N ASN A 144 -12.49 25.04 2.75
CA ASN A 144 -11.85 25.25 4.05
C ASN A 144 -10.42 24.69 4.12
N SER A 145 -9.97 23.92 3.12
CA SER A 145 -8.64 23.33 3.13
C SER A 145 -7.58 24.41 2.92
N THR A 146 -6.63 24.47 3.85
CA THR A 146 -5.46 25.34 3.74
C THR A 146 -4.32 24.68 2.96
N CYS A 147 -4.47 23.42 2.53
CA CYS A 147 -3.41 22.67 1.84
C CYS A 147 -3.38 22.88 0.33
N TYR A 148 -4.46 23.45 -0.23
CA TYR A 148 -4.68 23.57 -1.66
C TYR A 148 -4.90 25.01 -2.05
N GLU A 149 -4.56 25.33 -3.28
CA GLU A 149 -5.00 26.55 -3.94
C GLU A 149 -5.69 26.21 -5.26
N LEU A 150 -6.69 27.00 -5.61
CA LEU A 150 -7.35 26.93 -6.91
C LEU A 150 -6.46 27.63 -7.94
N ILE A 151 -6.11 26.92 -9.01
CA ILE A 151 -5.32 27.46 -10.12
C ILE A 151 -6.23 27.96 -11.23
N GLU A 152 -7.24 27.18 -11.59
CA GLU A 152 -8.12 27.47 -12.73
C GLU A 152 -9.46 26.74 -12.62
N THR A 153 -10.51 27.38 -13.11
CA THR A 153 -11.86 26.81 -13.24
C THR A 153 -12.16 26.62 -14.72
N MET A 154 -12.49 25.38 -15.11
CA MET A 154 -12.66 25.01 -16.51
C MET A 154 -14.12 25.10 -16.92
N SER A 155 -14.37 25.75 -18.04
CA SER A 155 -15.70 25.88 -18.67
C SER A 155 -15.97 24.77 -19.68
N ASP A 156 -14.92 24.33 -20.42
CA ASP A 156 -14.95 23.23 -21.39
C ASP A 156 -13.94 22.13 -21.01
N THR A 157 -14.46 21.00 -20.53
CA THR A 157 -13.71 20.04 -19.70
C THR A 157 -12.49 19.38 -20.36
N HIS A 158 -12.56 19.07 -21.67
CA HIS A 158 -11.50 18.27 -22.32
C HIS A 158 -10.40 19.12 -22.97
N THR A 159 -10.78 20.19 -23.67
CA THR A 159 -9.82 21.01 -24.44
C THR A 159 -9.00 21.91 -23.52
N GLU A 160 -9.66 22.59 -22.57
CA GLU A 160 -8.97 23.47 -21.63
C GLU A 160 -8.04 22.66 -20.71
N GLN A 161 -8.47 21.49 -20.23
CA GLN A 161 -7.64 20.65 -19.36
C GLN A 161 -6.38 20.16 -20.09
N ALA A 162 -6.48 19.83 -21.38
CA ALA A 162 -5.33 19.47 -22.19
C ALA A 162 -4.35 20.64 -22.37
N THR A 163 -4.88 21.84 -22.60
CA THR A 163 -4.08 23.08 -22.70
C THR A 163 -3.36 23.37 -21.39
N LYS A 164 -4.06 23.33 -20.25
CA LYS A 164 -3.44 23.61 -18.95
C LYS A 164 -2.41 22.58 -18.55
N LEU A 165 -2.68 21.30 -18.84
CA LEU A 165 -1.69 20.24 -18.66
C LEU A 165 -0.42 20.53 -19.48
N GLN A 166 -0.57 21.01 -20.72
CA GLN A 166 0.56 21.39 -21.57
C GLN A 166 1.35 22.56 -20.99
N GLU A 167 0.69 23.58 -20.43
CA GLU A 167 1.35 24.69 -19.72
C GLU A 167 2.16 24.21 -18.51
N ILE A 168 1.57 23.32 -17.69
CA ILE A 168 2.26 22.72 -16.54
C ILE A 168 3.50 21.94 -17.00
N ILE A 169 3.37 21.16 -18.08
CA ILE A 169 4.50 20.42 -18.67
C ILE A 169 5.59 21.39 -19.12
N LEU A 170 5.25 22.47 -19.83
CA LEU A 170 6.21 23.47 -20.29
C LEU A 170 6.90 24.17 -19.11
N SER A 171 6.16 24.53 -18.06
CA SER A 171 6.69 25.12 -16.84
C SER A 171 7.73 24.21 -16.16
N ILE A 172 7.40 22.92 -15.96
CA ILE A 172 8.33 21.97 -15.34
C ILE A 172 9.58 21.80 -16.20
N ASN A 173 9.45 21.67 -17.53
CA ASN A 173 10.62 21.57 -18.40
C ASN A 173 11.48 22.85 -18.34
N SER A 174 10.86 24.04 -18.29
CA SER A 174 11.59 25.30 -18.11
C SER A 174 12.39 25.33 -16.80
N GLN A 175 11.81 24.84 -15.70
CA GLN A 175 12.51 24.71 -14.42
C GLN A 175 13.70 23.74 -14.53
N LEU A 176 13.53 22.59 -15.20
CA LEU A 176 14.63 21.65 -15.46
C LEU A 176 15.74 22.25 -16.35
N GLU A 177 15.38 23.02 -17.37
CA GLU A 177 16.36 23.72 -18.22
C GLU A 177 17.17 24.75 -17.44
N LYS A 178 16.54 25.47 -16.50
CA LYS A 178 17.27 26.39 -15.60
C LYS A 178 18.31 25.65 -14.75
N LEU A 179 17.98 24.45 -14.24
CA LEU A 179 18.94 23.61 -13.51
C LEU A 179 20.11 23.14 -14.40
N TYR A 180 19.83 22.82 -15.67
CA TYR A 180 20.86 22.46 -16.64
C TYR A 180 21.79 23.64 -16.95
N GLN A 181 21.24 24.84 -17.17
CA GLN A 181 22.01 26.07 -17.40
C GLN A 181 22.93 26.40 -16.21
N ARG A 182 22.45 26.16 -14.98
CA ARG A 182 23.24 26.29 -13.73
C ARG A 182 24.24 25.14 -13.52
N LYS A 183 24.32 24.17 -14.45
CA LYS A 183 25.18 22.97 -14.38
C LYS A 183 24.91 22.08 -13.15
N LEU A 184 23.68 22.14 -12.60
CA LEU A 184 23.26 21.29 -11.49
C LEU A 184 22.87 19.88 -11.95
N ILE A 185 22.40 19.79 -13.20
CA ILE A 185 22.13 18.51 -13.87
C ILE A 185 22.88 18.46 -15.21
N ASN A 186 23.19 17.26 -15.68
CA ASN A 186 23.80 17.05 -17.00
C ASN A 186 22.75 16.80 -18.10
N LYS A 187 23.20 16.73 -19.36
CA LYS A 187 22.32 16.56 -20.53
C LYS A 187 21.53 15.24 -20.50
N ASP A 188 22.12 14.17 -19.99
CA ASP A 188 21.46 12.86 -19.89
C ASP A 188 20.35 12.88 -18.83
N GLN A 189 20.62 13.51 -17.69
CA GLN A 189 19.65 13.74 -16.62
C GLN A 189 18.50 14.63 -17.11
N LEU A 190 18.80 15.74 -17.78
CA LEU A 190 17.80 16.60 -18.40
C LEU A 190 16.91 15.77 -19.34
N THR A 191 17.49 15.03 -20.28
CA THR A 191 16.75 14.18 -21.22
C THR A 191 15.89 13.13 -20.50
N LYS A 192 16.39 12.56 -19.41
CA LYS A 192 15.68 11.56 -18.59
C LYS A 192 14.50 12.16 -17.83
N PHE A 193 14.64 13.39 -17.34
CA PHE A 193 13.65 14.08 -16.52
C PHE A 193 12.60 14.82 -17.36
N SER A 194 12.97 15.32 -18.54
CA SER A 194 12.07 16.02 -19.46
C SER A 194 10.76 15.26 -19.69
N ILE A 195 9.68 16.04 -19.72
CA ILE A 195 8.31 15.53 -19.74
C ILE A 195 7.73 15.57 -21.16
N SER A 196 8.17 16.51 -22.02
CA SER A 196 7.53 16.79 -23.32
C SER A 196 7.51 15.62 -24.30
N LYS A 197 8.41 14.64 -24.15
CA LYS A 197 8.48 13.45 -25.02
C LYS A 197 7.55 12.32 -24.57
N ARG A 198 6.73 12.53 -23.52
CA ARG A 198 5.94 11.46 -22.91
C ARG A 198 4.49 11.52 -23.35
N LEU A 199 3.93 10.33 -23.54
CA LEU A 199 2.55 10.13 -24.01
C LEU A 199 1.63 9.81 -22.83
N LYS A 200 0.34 10.16 -22.98
CA LYS A 200 -0.75 9.82 -22.04
C LYS A 200 -0.58 10.41 -20.64
N LEU A 201 0.00 11.61 -20.54
CA LEU A 201 0.05 12.33 -19.28
C LEU A 201 -1.36 12.77 -18.89
N LYS A 202 -1.64 12.77 -17.59
CA LYS A 202 -2.90 13.28 -17.03
C LYS A 202 -2.68 13.78 -15.62
N LEU A 203 -3.49 14.76 -15.22
CA LEU A 203 -3.56 15.15 -13.82
C LEU A 203 -4.30 14.07 -13.02
N PRO A 204 -3.86 13.78 -11.79
CA PRO A 204 -4.61 12.95 -10.88
C PRO A 204 -5.92 13.65 -10.49
N TYR A 205 -7.00 12.89 -10.39
CA TYR A 205 -8.29 13.32 -9.88
C TYR A 205 -8.37 13.10 -8.36
N LEU A 206 -8.84 14.11 -7.62
CA LEU A 206 -9.25 14.02 -6.23
C LEU A 206 -10.70 13.53 -6.17
N TYR A 207 -10.98 12.61 -5.25
CA TYR A 207 -12.33 12.15 -4.93
C TYR A 207 -12.45 11.92 -3.44
N PHE A 208 -13.67 12.00 -2.92
CA PHE A 208 -13.92 11.79 -1.50
C PHE A 208 -14.53 10.41 -1.21
N LEU A 209 -14.15 9.86 -0.07
CA LEU A 209 -14.82 8.72 0.55
C LEU A 209 -15.47 9.18 1.86
N PRO A 210 -16.65 8.66 2.22
CA PRO A 210 -17.28 8.97 3.51
C PRO A 210 -16.47 8.37 4.66
N GLU A 211 -16.43 9.05 5.78
CA GLU A 211 -15.82 8.59 7.03
C GLU A 211 -16.86 8.79 8.14
N THR A 212 -17.03 7.80 9.01
CA THR A 212 -18.01 7.83 10.09
C THR A 212 -17.29 7.92 11.42
N ASN A 213 -17.60 8.96 12.19
CA ASN A 213 -17.05 9.12 13.54
C ASN A 213 -17.87 8.30 14.56
N ALA A 214 -17.34 8.16 15.78
CA ALA A 214 -18.01 7.46 16.89
C ALA A 214 -19.44 7.98 17.16
N ASP A 215 -19.70 9.26 16.87
CA ASP A 215 -21.00 9.91 17.02
C ASP A 215 -21.94 9.75 15.81
N ILE A 216 -21.58 8.88 14.84
CA ILE A 216 -22.37 8.57 13.63
C ILE A 216 -22.58 9.81 12.71
N GLN A 217 -21.84 10.89 12.93
CA GLN A 217 -21.78 12.01 12.00
C GLN A 217 -20.87 11.65 10.81
N MET A 218 -21.35 11.93 9.61
CA MET A 218 -20.63 11.68 8.37
C MET A 218 -19.69 12.84 8.04
N THR A 219 -18.43 12.51 7.82
CA THR A 219 -17.41 13.40 7.28
C THR A 219 -16.90 12.82 5.96
N VAL A 220 -15.99 13.54 5.29
CA VAL A 220 -15.40 13.11 4.03
C VAL A 220 -13.88 13.10 4.13
N GLN A 221 -13.27 12.06 3.57
CA GLN A 221 -11.83 11.91 3.51
C GLN A 221 -11.33 12.01 2.06
N PRO A 222 -10.36 12.90 1.78
CA PRO A 222 -9.82 13.08 0.42
C PRO A 222 -8.97 11.88 0.00
N ARG A 223 -9.20 11.40 -1.21
CA ARG A 223 -8.43 10.34 -1.87
C ARG A 223 -8.01 10.77 -3.26
N PHE A 224 -6.81 10.38 -3.68
CA PHE A 224 -6.30 10.69 -5.00
C PHE A 224 -6.27 9.47 -5.88
N SER A 225 -6.65 9.65 -7.14
CA SER A 225 -6.41 8.65 -8.18
C SER A 225 -4.90 8.47 -8.43
N SER A 226 -4.54 7.47 -9.24
CA SER A 226 -3.13 7.11 -9.45
C SER A 226 -2.33 8.24 -10.09
N TYR A 227 -1.18 8.55 -9.47
CA TYR A 227 -0.18 9.47 -9.99
C TYR A 227 0.68 8.85 -11.11
N GLN A 228 0.48 7.59 -11.50
CA GLN A 228 1.34 6.89 -12.47
C GLN A 228 1.61 7.66 -13.77
N HIS A 229 0.65 8.46 -14.22
CA HIS A 229 0.73 9.26 -15.46
C HIS A 229 0.80 10.77 -15.20
N SER A 230 1.05 11.18 -13.96
CA SER A 230 1.24 12.59 -13.60
C SER A 230 2.57 13.12 -14.14
N PRO A 231 2.65 14.40 -14.56
CA PRO A 231 3.90 15.05 -14.99
C PRO A 231 5.06 14.86 -14.01
N ILE A 232 4.80 14.92 -12.70
CA ILE A 232 5.82 14.87 -11.65
C ILE A 232 6.28 13.45 -11.29
N GLN A 233 5.52 12.41 -11.66
CA GLN A 233 5.68 11.05 -11.11
C GLN A 233 7.06 10.45 -11.31
N ARG A 234 7.63 10.61 -12.51
CA ARG A 234 8.94 10.01 -12.82
C ARG A 234 10.08 10.67 -12.07
N LEU A 235 10.00 12.00 -11.90
CA LEU A 235 10.98 12.73 -11.12
C LEU A 235 10.86 12.32 -9.64
N ALA A 236 9.65 12.27 -9.11
CA ALA A 236 9.38 11.80 -7.76
C ALA A 236 9.87 10.35 -7.51
N GLN A 237 9.65 9.45 -8.48
CA GLN A 237 10.12 8.07 -8.43
C GLN A 237 11.65 7.99 -8.43
N TYR A 238 12.30 8.78 -9.29
CA TYR A 238 13.76 8.83 -9.34
C TYR A 238 14.36 9.34 -8.01
N LEU A 239 13.84 10.44 -7.47
CA LEU A 239 14.28 11.00 -6.18
C LEU A 239 14.04 10.00 -5.04
N THR A 240 12.90 9.31 -5.03
CA THR A 240 12.61 8.26 -4.04
C THR A 240 13.63 7.12 -4.12
N GLN A 241 13.98 6.66 -5.34
CA GLN A 241 14.96 5.59 -5.54
C GLN A 241 16.37 6.01 -5.11
N LEU A 242 16.72 7.28 -5.29
CA LEU A 242 17.98 7.84 -4.85
C LEU A 242 18.06 7.96 -3.32
N LEU A 243 17.03 8.52 -2.70
CA LEU A 243 17.06 8.94 -1.29
C LEU A 243 16.67 7.83 -0.31
N ARG A 244 15.75 6.91 -0.68
CA ARG A 244 15.23 5.89 0.23
C ARG A 244 16.33 4.99 0.82
N PRO A 245 17.28 4.45 0.03
CA PRO A 245 18.34 3.59 0.59
C PRO A 245 19.22 4.34 1.60
N LEU A 246 19.55 5.61 1.29
CA LEU A 246 20.34 6.46 2.18
C LEU A 246 19.61 6.69 3.51
N PHE A 247 18.31 7.01 3.44
CA PHE A 247 17.50 7.22 4.63
C PHE A 247 17.29 5.94 5.45
N ASN A 248 17.12 4.78 4.81
CA ASN A 248 16.93 3.51 5.49
C ASN A 248 18.16 3.12 6.34
N ILE A 249 19.37 3.36 5.83
CA ILE A 249 20.62 3.15 6.60
C ILE A 249 20.64 4.10 7.81
N PHE A 250 20.28 5.35 7.59
CA PHE A 250 20.33 6.39 8.61
C PHE A 250 19.28 6.20 9.74
N SER A 251 18.10 5.70 9.38
CA SER A 251 16.95 5.55 10.29
C SER A 251 16.82 4.16 10.92
N GLN A 252 17.70 3.21 10.62
CA GLN A 252 17.59 1.81 11.06
C GLN A 252 17.41 1.64 12.58
N SER A 253 18.06 2.48 13.38
CA SER A 253 18.02 2.45 14.85
C SER A 253 16.80 3.15 15.47
N THR A 254 16.04 3.92 14.68
CA THR A 254 14.94 4.76 15.16
C THR A 254 13.61 4.51 14.44
N ALA A 255 13.60 3.61 13.45
CA ALA A 255 12.41 3.24 12.68
C ALA A 255 12.07 1.75 12.83
N PHE A 256 10.78 1.46 12.81
CA PHE A 256 10.24 0.12 12.65
C PHE A 256 9.93 -0.13 11.19
N PHE A 257 10.38 -1.26 10.66
CA PHE A 257 10.09 -1.66 9.28
C PHE A 257 8.62 -2.06 9.10
N ASN A 258 8.10 -2.83 10.06
CA ASN A 258 6.70 -3.24 10.14
C ASN A 258 6.36 -3.67 11.58
N SER A 259 5.10 -4.09 11.75
CA SER A 259 4.53 -4.57 13.00
C SER A 259 5.29 -5.77 13.62
N GLY A 260 5.86 -6.66 12.79
CA GLY A 260 6.68 -7.78 13.22
C GLY A 260 8.10 -7.38 13.64
N ASP A 261 8.74 -6.44 12.93
CA ASP A 261 10.04 -5.86 13.29
C ASP A 261 9.97 -5.13 14.65
N PHE A 262 8.90 -4.38 14.87
CA PHE A 262 8.61 -3.76 16.16
C PHE A 262 8.57 -4.80 17.29
N MET A 263 7.73 -5.84 17.17
CA MET A 263 7.62 -6.90 18.18
C MET A 263 8.95 -7.62 18.43
N GLN A 264 9.70 -7.93 17.37
CA GLN A 264 11.00 -8.60 17.48
C GLN A 264 11.99 -7.76 18.29
N LYS A 265 12.08 -6.45 17.98
CA LYS A 265 12.96 -5.51 18.68
C LYS A 265 12.53 -5.31 20.13
N LEU A 266 11.23 -5.17 20.38
CA LEU A 266 10.69 -5.00 21.73
C LEU A 266 10.94 -6.25 22.60
N GLN A 267 10.73 -7.44 22.04
CA GLN A 267 11.04 -8.68 22.75
C GLN A 267 12.53 -8.79 23.04
N TYR A 268 13.39 -8.51 22.06
CA TYR A 268 14.84 -8.51 22.27
C TYR A 268 15.24 -7.57 23.41
N TYR A 269 14.71 -6.34 23.42
CA TYR A 269 14.91 -5.37 24.49
C TYR A 269 14.47 -5.91 25.86
N SER A 270 13.27 -6.51 25.95
CA SER A 270 12.75 -7.06 27.22
C SER A 270 13.58 -8.19 27.79
N THR A 271 14.36 -8.90 26.96
CA THR A 271 15.25 -9.99 27.40
C THR A 271 16.63 -9.50 27.86
N GLN A 272 16.98 -8.24 27.63
CA GLN A 272 18.24 -7.68 28.11
C GLN A 272 18.17 -7.47 29.63
N SER A 273 19.09 -8.09 30.36
CA SER A 273 19.15 -7.98 31.81
C SER A 273 19.26 -6.51 32.24
N ASN A 274 18.39 -6.09 33.16
CA ASN A 274 18.38 -4.78 33.84
C ASN A 274 17.78 -3.59 33.07
N LEU A 275 17.26 -3.76 31.86
CA LEU A 275 16.62 -2.65 31.11
C LEU A 275 15.10 -2.59 31.30
N PHE A 276 14.45 -3.75 31.37
CA PHE A 276 13.01 -3.86 31.53
C PHE A 276 12.67 -4.14 33.00
N LEU A 277 12.22 -3.10 33.70
CA LEU A 277 12.00 -3.07 35.14
C LEU A 277 10.50 -3.17 35.47
N PRO A 278 10.11 -3.56 36.69
CA PRO A 278 8.71 -3.46 37.14
C PRO A 278 8.14 -2.04 37.07
N THR A 279 8.98 -1.02 37.13
CA THR A 279 8.61 0.40 37.01
C THR A 279 8.70 0.94 35.59
N THR A 280 8.99 0.10 34.58
CA THR A 280 9.04 0.55 33.19
C THR A 280 7.66 0.94 32.72
N HIS A 281 7.51 2.20 32.34
CA HIS A 281 6.34 2.72 31.64
C HIS A 281 6.53 2.60 30.14
N PHE A 282 5.42 2.54 29.43
CA PHE A 282 5.38 2.71 27.98
C PHE A 282 4.85 4.09 27.65
N ALA A 283 5.32 4.63 26.53
CA ALA A 283 4.71 5.80 25.95
C ALA A 283 4.58 5.67 24.44
N THR A 284 3.50 6.23 23.92
CA THR A 284 3.23 6.31 22.49
C THR A 284 2.93 7.75 22.11
N PHE A 285 3.23 8.11 20.86
CA PHE A 285 2.76 9.36 20.29
C PHE A 285 2.29 9.18 18.85
N LYS A 286 1.39 10.05 18.41
CA LYS A 286 0.92 10.14 17.02
C LYS A 286 0.91 11.59 16.57
N ILE A 287 1.45 11.86 15.38
CA ILE A 287 1.45 13.19 14.76
C ILE A 287 0.34 13.24 13.72
N HIS A 288 -0.62 14.14 13.92
CA HIS A 288 -1.80 14.27 13.07
C HIS A 288 -1.49 15.07 11.80
N ASP A 289 -2.11 14.67 10.68
CA ASP A 289 -2.05 15.37 9.38
C ASP A 289 -0.64 15.67 8.84
N LEU A 290 0.35 14.88 9.28
CA LEU A 290 1.76 15.04 8.94
C LEU A 290 1.99 15.25 7.44
N TYR A 291 1.35 14.44 6.61
CA TYR A 291 1.63 14.43 5.17
C TYR A 291 0.99 15.58 4.40
N THR A 292 -0.02 16.22 4.95
CA THR A 292 -0.78 17.31 4.29
C THR A 292 -0.39 18.68 4.83
N MET A 293 0.09 18.77 6.08
CA MET A 293 0.26 20.06 6.76
C MET A 293 1.70 20.60 6.82
N ILE A 294 2.74 19.78 6.63
CA ILE A 294 4.13 20.29 6.66
C ILE A 294 4.37 21.23 5.47
N SER A 295 4.90 22.44 5.71
CA SER A 295 5.26 23.35 4.63
C SER A 295 6.32 22.77 3.69
N HIS A 296 6.26 23.08 2.39
CA HIS A 296 7.28 22.63 1.43
C HIS A 296 8.68 23.10 1.83
N LYS A 297 8.80 24.32 2.38
CA LYS A 297 10.05 24.85 2.93
C LYS A 297 10.61 23.92 4.01
N ASN A 298 9.82 23.56 5.02
CA ASN A 298 10.28 22.68 6.11
C ASN A 298 10.70 21.29 5.60
N LEU A 299 10.02 20.76 4.58
CA LEU A 299 10.44 19.50 3.93
C LEU A 299 11.79 19.63 3.22
N LEU A 300 12.02 20.74 2.51
CA LEU A 300 13.25 21.00 1.77
C LEU A 300 14.43 21.30 2.73
N ASP A 301 14.19 22.05 3.79
CA ASP A 301 15.20 22.36 4.82
C ASP A 301 15.65 21.08 5.55
N ALA A 302 14.71 20.20 5.91
CA ALA A 302 15.03 18.90 6.48
C ALA A 302 15.78 18.00 5.48
N LEU A 303 15.37 17.98 4.20
CA LEU A 303 16.09 17.25 3.16
C LEU A 303 17.53 17.74 3.01
N HIS A 304 17.74 19.05 2.99
CA HIS A 304 19.08 19.64 2.93
C HIS A 304 19.93 19.20 4.13
N THR A 305 19.39 19.32 5.35
CA THR A 305 20.05 18.91 6.61
C THR A 305 20.45 17.43 6.57
N PHE A 306 19.56 16.56 6.11
CA PHE A 306 19.82 15.14 5.90
C PHE A 306 20.95 14.88 4.88
N LEU A 307 20.98 15.60 3.77
CA LEU A 307 21.97 15.41 2.71
C LEU A 307 23.38 15.88 3.10
N VAL A 308 23.48 16.87 4.00
CA VAL A 308 24.76 17.36 4.54
C VAL A 308 25.34 16.41 5.61
N ASN A 309 24.53 15.45 6.11
CA ASN A 309 24.98 14.52 7.12
C ASN A 309 26.22 13.72 6.66
N PRO A 310 27.28 13.59 7.49
CA PRO A 310 28.51 12.87 7.12
C PRO A 310 28.31 11.41 6.68
N LEU A 311 27.25 10.75 7.14
CA LEU A 311 26.93 9.36 6.76
C LEU A 311 26.34 9.25 5.35
N VAL A 312 25.84 10.37 4.80
CA VAL A 312 25.11 10.46 3.53
C VAL A 312 25.93 11.17 2.47
N ILE A 313 26.79 12.11 2.87
CA ILE A 313 27.57 12.95 1.96
C ILE A 313 28.39 12.12 0.96
N GLY A 314 28.36 12.51 -0.32
CA GLY A 314 29.06 11.82 -1.42
C GLY A 314 28.41 10.52 -1.92
N ARG A 315 27.29 10.07 -1.33
CA ARG A 315 26.60 8.80 -1.71
C ARG A 315 25.40 8.99 -2.65
N HIS A 316 25.20 10.17 -3.19
CA HIS A 316 24.01 10.58 -3.96
C HIS A 316 24.23 10.56 -5.50
N ASP A 317 24.83 9.49 -6.02
CA ASP A 317 24.95 9.20 -7.46
C ASP A 317 25.40 10.39 -8.35
N LYS A 318 26.38 11.18 -7.87
CA LYS A 318 26.99 12.33 -8.58
C LYS A 318 26.07 13.55 -8.82
N LEU A 319 24.91 13.64 -8.17
CA LEU A 319 24.13 14.89 -8.11
C LEU A 319 24.61 15.77 -6.95
N SER A 320 24.65 17.10 -7.10
CA SER A 320 24.92 17.96 -5.94
C SER A 320 23.72 17.97 -4.98
N ILE A 321 23.96 18.35 -3.72
CA ILE A 321 22.90 18.54 -2.72
C ILE A 321 21.86 19.54 -3.25
N ASP A 322 22.33 20.68 -3.76
CA ASP A 322 21.46 21.72 -4.35
C ASP A 322 20.60 21.16 -5.49
N ALA A 323 21.17 20.33 -6.37
CA ALA A 323 20.43 19.71 -7.46
C ALA A 323 19.28 18.84 -6.93
N ILE A 324 19.52 18.05 -5.88
CA ILE A 324 18.51 17.17 -5.29
C ILE A 324 17.39 17.97 -4.62
N VAL A 325 17.76 19.02 -3.88
CA VAL A 325 16.79 19.91 -3.20
C VAL A 325 15.93 20.63 -4.24
N GLU A 326 16.53 21.21 -5.28
CA GLU A 326 15.81 21.93 -6.35
C GLU A 326 14.93 20.98 -7.17
N LEU A 327 15.41 19.77 -7.52
CA LEU A 327 14.57 18.77 -8.18
C LEU A 327 13.38 18.34 -7.31
N THR A 328 13.57 18.28 -5.99
CA THR A 328 12.49 17.99 -5.05
C THR A 328 11.48 19.14 -4.97
N ALA A 329 11.95 20.39 -4.97
CA ALA A 329 11.11 21.58 -5.02
C ALA A 329 10.21 21.57 -6.27
N ILE A 330 10.76 21.25 -7.45
CA ILE A 330 9.98 21.07 -8.69
C ILE A 330 8.84 20.06 -8.50
N VAL A 331 9.07 18.94 -7.80
CA VAL A 331 8.00 17.96 -7.55
C VAL A 331 6.91 18.51 -6.64
N LEU A 332 7.29 19.20 -5.56
CA LEU A 332 6.36 19.76 -4.58
C LEU A 332 5.53 20.90 -5.17
N GLU A 333 6.17 21.83 -5.87
CA GLU A 333 5.58 23.06 -6.44
C GLU A 333 4.71 22.82 -7.68
N ASN A 334 4.82 21.64 -8.32
CA ASN A 334 4.05 21.31 -9.53
C ASN A 334 3.08 20.15 -9.30
N ASN A 335 2.71 19.90 -8.04
CA ASN A 335 1.75 18.86 -7.66
C ASN A 335 0.31 19.34 -7.87
N ASN A 336 -0.10 19.32 -9.14
CA ASN A 336 -1.42 19.71 -9.60
C ASN A 336 -2.36 18.51 -9.70
N PHE A 337 -3.64 18.71 -9.45
CA PHE A 337 -4.70 17.71 -9.52
C PHE A 337 -6.02 18.34 -9.94
N THR A 338 -7.02 17.52 -10.29
CA THR A 338 -8.36 17.98 -10.67
C THR A 338 -9.44 17.53 -9.71
N TYR A 339 -10.46 18.37 -9.54
CA TYR A 339 -11.71 18.06 -8.84
C TYR A 339 -12.82 18.96 -9.41
N ASN A 340 -14.00 18.40 -9.71
CA ASN A 340 -15.17 19.14 -10.23
C ASN A 340 -14.82 20.24 -11.25
N ASN A 341 -14.19 19.87 -12.37
CA ASN A 341 -13.77 20.80 -13.43
C ASN A 341 -12.82 21.93 -13.01
N ASN A 342 -12.23 21.85 -11.82
CA ASN A 342 -11.22 22.78 -11.34
C ASN A 342 -9.85 22.10 -11.29
N ILE A 343 -8.80 22.90 -11.49
CA ILE A 343 -7.41 22.49 -11.27
C ILE A 343 -6.93 23.13 -9.98
N TYR A 344 -6.42 22.29 -9.08
CA TYR A 344 -5.85 22.69 -7.81
C TYR A 344 -4.39 22.30 -7.73
N ARG A 345 -3.68 22.93 -6.80
CA ARG A 345 -2.28 22.64 -6.49
C ARG A 345 -2.06 22.53 -5.00
N PHE A 346 -1.19 21.60 -4.59
CA PHE A 346 -0.73 21.55 -3.20
C PHE A 346 0.21 22.73 -2.90
N ILE A 347 -0.05 23.46 -1.83
CA ILE A 347 0.83 24.54 -1.32
C ILE A 347 1.61 24.12 -0.07
N LYS A 348 1.21 23.02 0.57
CA LYS A 348 1.92 22.35 1.66
C LYS A 348 1.66 20.85 1.61
N GLY A 349 2.56 20.07 2.19
CA GLY A 349 2.49 18.63 2.20
C GLY A 349 2.43 18.01 0.80
N GLY A 350 1.73 16.88 0.70
CA GLY A 350 1.48 16.20 -0.55
C GLY A 350 0.56 14.99 -0.39
N PRO A 351 0.22 14.33 -1.51
CA PRO A 351 -0.67 13.18 -1.53
C PRO A 351 0.02 11.95 -0.93
N LEU A 352 -0.72 11.20 -0.12
CA LEU A 352 -0.23 9.95 0.50
C LEU A 352 0.25 8.94 -0.56
N ASN A 353 -0.45 8.82 -1.68
CA ASN A 353 -0.09 7.81 -2.70
C ASN A 353 1.18 8.14 -3.51
N LEU A 354 1.89 9.24 -3.20
CA LEU A 354 3.20 9.58 -3.78
C LEU A 354 4.33 9.22 -2.80
N SER A 355 5.08 8.15 -3.09
CA SER A 355 6.12 7.62 -2.18
C SER A 355 7.18 8.62 -1.74
N LEU A 356 7.45 9.66 -2.53
CA LEU A 356 8.41 10.72 -2.17
C LEU A 356 7.92 11.51 -0.96
N ILE A 357 6.63 11.81 -0.86
CA ILE A 357 6.05 12.58 0.26
C ILE A 357 6.24 11.83 1.57
N TYR A 358 5.97 10.53 1.58
CA TYR A 358 6.26 9.67 2.73
C TYR A 358 7.73 9.70 3.16
N LEU A 359 8.66 9.74 2.19
CA LEU A 359 10.09 9.83 2.47
C LEU A 359 10.46 11.18 3.09
N LEU A 360 10.02 12.28 2.48
CA LEU A 360 10.33 13.63 2.96
C LEU A 360 9.77 13.87 4.36
N ALA A 361 8.53 13.46 4.64
CA ALA A 361 7.97 13.53 5.98
C ALA A 361 8.74 12.66 6.99
N SER A 362 9.26 11.50 6.56
CA SER A 362 10.10 10.66 7.42
C SER A 362 11.45 11.29 7.72
N ILE A 363 12.04 12.00 6.74
CA ILE A 363 13.27 12.79 6.91
C ILE A 363 13.03 13.94 7.88
N TYR A 364 11.97 14.73 7.68
CA TYR A 364 11.56 15.81 8.58
C TYR A 364 11.43 15.32 10.03
N LEU A 365 10.70 14.21 10.25
CA LEU A 365 10.54 13.66 11.59
C LEU A 365 11.83 13.08 12.18
N HIS A 366 12.81 12.71 11.37
CA HIS A 366 14.09 12.23 11.88
C HIS A 366 14.88 13.34 12.56
N ASP A 367 14.88 14.54 12.00
CA ASP A 367 15.54 15.70 12.61
C ASP A 367 14.77 16.19 13.84
N TRP A 368 13.44 16.23 13.75
CA TRP A 368 12.56 16.63 14.85
C TRP A 368 12.72 15.74 16.09
N GLN A 369 12.85 14.42 15.94
CA GLN A 369 12.91 13.49 17.09
C GLN A 369 14.28 13.47 17.80
N VAL A 370 15.31 14.19 17.32
CA VAL A 370 16.68 14.15 17.87
C VAL A 370 16.74 14.40 19.39
N PRO A 371 16.04 15.39 19.97
CA PRO A 371 16.06 15.62 21.42
C PRO A 371 15.54 14.43 22.22
N LEU A 372 14.47 13.78 21.75
CA LEU A 372 13.93 12.57 22.36
C LEU A 372 14.92 11.41 22.25
N VAL A 373 15.45 11.15 21.06
CA VAL A 373 16.40 10.06 20.82
C VAL A 373 17.65 10.19 21.68
N ARG A 374 18.14 11.41 21.94
CA ARG A 374 19.25 11.64 22.87
C ARG A 374 18.90 11.19 24.29
N ASN A 375 17.73 11.56 24.79
CA ASN A 375 17.26 11.16 26.12
C ASN A 375 17.06 9.66 26.25
N ILE A 376 16.55 9.02 25.19
CA ILE A 376 16.39 7.56 25.10
C ILE A 376 17.75 6.87 25.20
N ARG A 377 18.75 7.32 24.42
CA ARG A 377 20.09 6.72 24.40
C ARG A 377 20.81 6.85 25.74
N ILE A 378 20.67 7.98 26.43
CA ILE A 378 21.27 8.19 27.76
C ILE A 378 20.72 7.20 28.79
N ARG A 379 19.49 6.73 28.61
CA ARG A 379 18.76 5.87 29.55
C ARG A 379 18.71 4.41 29.12
N ASP A 380 19.34 4.06 28.01
CA ASP A 380 19.21 2.75 27.36
C ASP A 380 17.73 2.32 27.23
N ALA A 381 16.86 3.27 26.90
CA ALA A 381 15.45 3.03 26.71
C ALA A 381 15.16 2.48 25.30
N PHE A 382 14.05 1.78 25.16
CA PHE A 382 13.56 1.33 23.86
C PHE A 382 12.88 2.49 23.14
N TYR A 383 13.12 2.63 21.83
CA TYR A 383 12.45 3.62 20.99
C TYR A 383 12.36 3.16 19.54
N GLY A 384 11.26 3.51 18.89
CA GLY A 384 11.22 3.57 17.43
C GLY A 384 9.91 4.15 16.91
N ARG A 385 9.91 4.48 15.63
CA ARG A 385 8.77 5.09 14.94
C ARG A 385 8.33 4.23 13.76
N TYR A 386 7.02 4.06 13.61
CA TYR A 386 6.38 3.58 12.38
C TYR A 386 5.57 4.73 11.79
N ASN A 387 6.10 5.33 10.71
CA ASN A 387 5.50 6.48 10.05
C ASN A 387 5.24 7.65 11.02
N ASP A 388 4.03 8.14 11.16
CA ASP A 388 3.63 9.25 12.04
C ASP A 388 3.45 8.85 13.51
N THR A 389 3.69 7.59 13.88
CA THR A 389 3.47 7.05 15.23
C THR A 389 4.74 6.49 15.86
N GLY A 390 5.00 6.82 17.13
CA GLY A 390 6.17 6.35 17.88
C GLY A 390 5.81 5.56 19.13
N PHE A 391 6.75 4.71 19.55
CA PHE A 391 6.68 3.93 20.77
C PHE A 391 8.03 3.99 21.51
N LEU A 392 7.98 4.09 22.82
CA LEU A 392 9.15 4.01 23.69
C LEU A 392 8.86 3.37 25.05
N THR A 393 9.91 2.94 25.72
CA THR A 393 9.91 2.63 27.16
C THR A 393 10.50 3.79 27.95
N TRP A 394 10.11 3.90 29.23
CA TRP A 394 10.60 4.95 30.11
C TRP A 394 10.73 4.45 31.54
N ASN A 395 11.94 4.60 32.11
CA ASN A 395 12.29 4.16 33.47
C ASN A 395 12.51 5.32 34.45
N ALA A 396 12.27 6.55 34.02
CA ALA A 396 12.42 7.76 34.84
C ALA A 396 11.06 8.39 35.17
N SER A 397 11.07 9.58 35.77
CA SER A 397 9.85 10.30 36.14
C SER A 397 8.96 10.55 34.92
N ILE A 398 7.65 10.31 35.06
CA ILE A 398 6.63 10.63 34.04
C ILE A 398 6.63 12.13 33.73
N ASN A 399 6.85 12.99 34.74
CA ASN A 399 6.90 14.44 34.56
C ASN A 399 8.08 14.86 33.67
N GLU A 400 9.22 14.16 33.73
CA GLU A 400 10.34 14.42 32.82
C GLU A 400 9.97 14.08 31.38
N LEU A 401 9.29 12.94 31.17
CA LEU A 401 8.86 12.53 29.83
C LEU A 401 7.81 13.50 29.26
N GLN A 402 6.85 13.93 30.09
CA GLN A 402 5.85 14.91 29.68
C GLN A 402 6.51 16.22 29.23
N LYS A 403 7.50 16.70 29.97
CA LYS A 403 8.27 17.90 29.57
C LYS A 403 8.96 17.71 28.23
N ILE A 404 9.56 16.55 27.97
CA ILE A 404 10.18 16.23 26.67
C ILE A 404 9.13 16.24 25.56
N PHE A 405 7.93 15.70 25.80
CA PHE A 405 6.84 15.75 24.84
C PHE A 405 6.34 17.17 24.58
N ASP A 406 6.24 18.01 25.60
CA ASP A 406 5.85 19.41 25.46
C ASP A 406 6.89 20.20 24.63
N GLU A 407 8.18 19.96 24.88
CA GLU A 407 9.28 20.53 24.08
C GLU A 407 9.22 20.07 22.62
N LEU A 408 8.92 18.78 22.39
CA LEU A 408 8.74 18.23 21.04
C LEU A 408 7.52 18.82 20.33
N GLN A 409 6.40 19.01 21.02
CA GLN A 409 5.20 19.66 20.47
C GLN A 409 5.49 21.11 20.07
N GLN A 410 6.30 21.83 20.86
CA GLN A 410 6.72 23.20 20.52
C GLN A 410 7.68 23.25 19.33
N ALA A 411 8.47 22.21 19.11
CA ALA A 411 9.40 22.11 17.98
C ALA A 411 8.72 21.64 16.67
N LEU A 412 7.48 21.14 16.71
CA LEU A 412 6.71 20.80 15.52
C LEU A 412 6.29 22.07 14.75
N ASP A 413 6.04 21.91 13.46
CA ASP A 413 5.34 22.92 12.65
C ASP A 413 4.02 23.29 13.36
N SER A 414 3.69 24.58 13.44
CA SER A 414 2.52 25.07 14.17
C SER A 414 1.19 24.53 13.64
N ASN A 415 1.18 24.01 12.41
CA ASN A 415 0.02 23.36 11.80
C ASN A 415 -0.14 21.88 12.21
N LEU A 416 0.80 21.32 12.98
CA LEU A 416 0.79 19.92 13.41
C LEU A 416 0.48 19.78 14.89
N GLN A 417 -0.21 18.70 15.21
CA GLN A 417 -0.50 18.31 16.58
C GLN A 417 0.02 16.91 16.86
N MET A 418 0.56 16.72 18.05
CA MET A 418 1.00 15.44 18.58
C MET A 418 0.09 15.05 19.74
N THR A 419 -0.50 13.87 19.65
CA THR A 419 -1.14 13.22 20.80
C THR A 419 -0.14 12.26 21.44
N THR A 420 -0.13 12.22 22.77
CA THR A 420 0.77 11.36 23.54
C THR A 420 -0.03 10.57 24.57
N PHE A 421 0.47 9.38 24.90
CA PHE A 421 -0.11 8.53 25.94
C PHE A 421 1.02 7.85 26.70
N ILE A 422 0.91 7.79 28.02
CA ILE A 422 1.88 7.19 28.93
C ILE A 422 1.12 6.26 29.86
N GLY A 423 1.55 5.01 29.96
CA GLY A 423 0.85 4.00 30.76
C GLY A 423 1.69 2.75 31.01
N ASN A 424 1.18 1.89 31.89
CA ASN A 424 1.74 0.54 32.12
C ASN A 424 1.21 -0.47 31.09
N ASP A 425 0.06 -0.15 30.51
CA ASP A 425 -0.55 -0.82 29.38
C ASP A 425 -0.74 0.20 28.25
N VAL A 426 -0.40 -0.18 27.01
CA VAL A 426 -0.58 0.68 25.83
C VAL A 426 -1.00 -0.13 24.61
N HIS A 427 -1.54 0.55 23.61
CA HIS A 427 -1.85 -0.02 22.31
C HIS A 427 -0.97 0.60 21.23
N PHE A 428 -0.25 -0.24 20.46
CA PHE A 428 0.60 0.24 19.36
C PHE A 428 0.68 -0.80 18.24
N LEU A 429 0.47 -0.38 17.00
CA LEU A 429 0.45 -1.25 15.80
C LEU A 429 -0.40 -2.52 15.97
N GLN A 430 -1.59 -2.39 16.57
CA GLN A 430 -2.51 -3.50 16.87
C GLN A 430 -1.99 -4.51 17.91
N ALA A 431 -0.97 -4.15 18.70
CA ALA A 431 -0.55 -4.91 19.87
C ALA A 431 -1.09 -4.25 21.13
N SER A 432 -1.62 -5.06 22.05
CA SER A 432 -1.77 -4.70 23.45
C SER A 432 -0.49 -5.08 24.16
N ILE A 433 0.13 -4.12 24.85
CA ILE A 433 1.44 -4.27 25.46
C ILE A 433 1.31 -3.89 26.93
N GLU A 434 1.78 -4.75 27.82
CA GLU A 434 1.68 -4.59 29.26
C GLU A 434 3.00 -4.99 29.93
N ASN A 435 3.34 -4.30 31.02
CA ASN A 435 4.44 -4.66 31.89
C ASN A 435 3.90 -5.40 33.12
N GLN A 436 4.00 -6.74 33.11
CA GLN A 436 3.59 -7.58 34.23
C GLN A 436 4.76 -7.77 35.20
N ASN A 437 5.00 -6.77 36.05
CA ASN A 437 6.05 -6.78 37.08
C ASN A 437 7.46 -7.07 36.55
N GLY A 438 7.86 -6.40 35.47
CA GLY A 438 9.17 -6.61 34.82
C GLY A 438 9.16 -7.73 33.79
N HIS A 439 7.99 -8.24 33.42
CA HIS A 439 7.81 -9.17 32.31
C HIS A 439 6.95 -8.56 31.22
N LEU A 440 7.49 -8.53 29.99
CA LEU A 440 6.75 -8.06 28.83
C LEU A 440 5.62 -9.05 28.50
N TYR A 441 4.38 -8.56 28.58
CA TYR A 441 3.20 -9.27 28.14
C TYR A 441 2.61 -8.59 26.91
N THR A 442 2.28 -9.38 25.89
CA THR A 442 1.75 -8.86 24.63
C THR A 442 0.68 -9.79 24.07
N ARG A 443 -0.34 -9.20 23.44
CA ARG A 443 -1.39 -9.90 22.69
C ARG A 443 -1.88 -9.04 21.54
N VAL A 444 -2.66 -9.63 20.62
CA VAL A 444 -3.32 -8.85 19.56
C VAL A 444 -4.41 -7.96 20.19
N TYR A 445 -4.41 -6.68 19.82
CA TYR A 445 -5.46 -5.74 20.20
C TYR A 445 -6.59 -5.75 19.17
N HIS A 446 -7.83 -5.86 19.65
CA HIS A 446 -9.05 -5.70 18.87
C HIS A 446 -9.84 -4.53 19.42
N ASP A 447 -10.22 -3.61 18.54
CA ASP A 447 -11.23 -2.62 18.87
C ASP A 447 -12.61 -3.28 18.79
N LEU A 448 -13.28 -3.38 19.93
CA LEU A 448 -14.57 -4.06 20.09
C LEU A 448 -15.71 -3.39 19.30
N ILE A 449 -15.55 -2.11 18.95
CA ILE A 449 -16.55 -1.35 18.20
C ILE A 449 -16.36 -1.56 16.69
N CYS A 450 -15.19 -2.07 16.29
CA CYS A 450 -14.76 -2.11 14.90
C CYS A 450 -14.63 -3.54 14.35
N GLN A 451 -15.48 -3.91 13.39
CA GLN A 451 -15.26 -5.10 12.57
C GLN A 451 -14.26 -4.79 11.44
N PRO A 452 -13.02 -5.31 11.51
CA PRO A 452 -12.01 -5.04 10.50
C PRO A 452 -12.44 -5.60 9.15
N PHE A 453 -12.10 -4.90 8.07
CA PHE A 453 -12.33 -5.42 6.75
C PHE A 453 -11.49 -6.67 6.48
N LEU A 454 -12.18 -7.77 6.28
CA LEU A 454 -11.60 -8.96 5.66
C LEU A 454 -12.04 -9.04 4.21
N LEU A 455 -11.15 -9.54 3.36
CA LEU A 455 -11.47 -9.79 1.97
C LEU A 455 -12.60 -10.80 1.99
N PRO A 456 -13.79 -10.50 1.45
CA PRO A 456 -14.85 -11.49 1.40
C PRO A 456 -14.36 -12.70 0.59
N TYR A 457 -14.59 -13.94 1.05
CA TYR A 457 -14.18 -15.13 0.29
C TYR A 457 -15.03 -15.27 -0.96
N ALA A 458 -14.60 -14.54 -1.97
CA ALA A 458 -15.20 -14.52 -3.27
C ALA A 458 -14.25 -15.26 -4.20
N HIS A 459 -14.78 -16.07 -5.12
CA HIS A 459 -14.00 -16.88 -6.05
C HIS A 459 -13.09 -16.07 -7.02
N ARG A 460 -12.88 -14.76 -6.79
CA ARG A 460 -12.32 -13.74 -7.69
C ARG A 460 -11.10 -13.01 -7.17
N TYR A 461 -10.77 -13.04 -5.89
CA TYR A 461 -9.41 -12.64 -5.55
C TYR A 461 -8.50 -13.83 -5.86
N PRO A 462 -7.31 -13.59 -6.42
CA PRO A 462 -6.30 -14.63 -6.51
C PRO A 462 -6.26 -15.34 -5.16
N ARG A 463 -6.49 -16.67 -5.12
CA ARG A 463 -6.43 -17.46 -3.87
C ARG A 463 -5.18 -17.13 -3.05
N LEU A 464 -4.13 -16.65 -3.74
CA LEU A 464 -2.94 -16.05 -3.17
C LEU A 464 -3.22 -14.94 -2.14
N PHE A 465 -4.05 -13.92 -2.42
CA PHE A 465 -4.31 -12.81 -1.50
C PHE A 465 -5.13 -13.25 -0.28
N HIS A 466 -6.18 -14.05 -0.49
CA HIS A 466 -6.95 -14.69 0.59
C HIS A 466 -6.04 -15.49 1.53
N ARG A 467 -5.19 -16.34 0.95
CA ARG A 467 -4.20 -17.12 1.69
C ARG A 467 -3.16 -16.23 2.38
N GLN A 468 -2.70 -15.18 1.72
CA GLN A 468 -1.70 -14.27 2.26
C GLN A 468 -2.25 -13.49 3.46
N TRP A 469 -3.49 -13.00 3.39
CA TRP A 469 -4.13 -12.32 4.53
C TRP A 469 -4.33 -13.27 5.70
N PHE A 470 -4.93 -14.44 5.50
CA PHE A 470 -5.09 -15.41 6.58
C PHE A 470 -3.75 -15.80 7.22
N ARG A 471 -2.74 -16.09 6.39
CA ARG A 471 -1.38 -16.40 6.88
C ARG A 471 -0.73 -15.21 7.57
N ALA A 472 -0.93 -13.98 7.11
CA ALA A 472 -0.38 -12.78 7.74
C ALA A 472 -1.03 -12.53 9.11
N SER A 473 -2.35 -12.75 9.23
CA SER A 473 -3.06 -12.68 10.50
C SER A 473 -2.56 -13.73 11.49
N LEU A 474 -2.35 -14.97 11.05
CA LEU A 474 -1.77 -16.03 11.89
C LEU A 474 -0.31 -15.76 12.27
N LEU A 475 0.51 -15.25 11.33
CA LEU A 475 1.88 -14.79 11.61
C LEU A 475 1.87 -13.71 12.70
N ARG A 476 1.00 -12.70 12.55
CA ARG A 476 0.82 -11.61 13.53
C ARG A 476 0.42 -12.17 14.89
N ALA A 477 -0.59 -13.05 14.95
CA ALA A 477 -1.04 -13.69 16.18
C ALA A 477 0.13 -14.35 16.93
N GLY A 478 0.91 -15.21 16.24
CA GLY A 478 2.04 -15.88 16.88
C GLY A 478 3.21 -14.96 17.24
N GLN A 479 3.42 -13.87 16.51
CA GLN A 479 4.43 -12.86 16.85
C GLN A 479 4.00 -12.01 18.07
N TYR A 480 2.70 -11.72 18.18
CA TYR A 480 2.15 -10.76 19.15
C TYR A 480 1.82 -11.43 20.47
N CYS A 481 1.20 -12.61 20.47
CA CYS A 481 0.80 -13.31 21.68
C CYS A 481 2.02 -13.90 22.41
N SER A 482 2.34 -13.38 23.59
CA SER A 482 3.47 -13.87 24.39
C SER A 482 3.14 -15.19 25.09
N LYS A 483 1.87 -15.42 25.45
CA LYS A 483 1.37 -16.69 25.99
C LYS A 483 0.67 -17.53 24.92
N PHE A 484 0.61 -18.84 25.18
CA PHE A 484 0.01 -19.79 24.26
C PHE A 484 -1.52 -19.67 24.25
N GLU A 485 -2.12 -19.38 25.40
CA GLU A 485 -3.55 -19.24 25.57
C GLU A 485 -4.11 -18.08 24.73
N ASP A 486 -3.43 -16.92 24.76
CA ASP A 486 -3.79 -15.76 23.94
C ASP A 486 -3.64 -16.04 22.44
N PHE A 487 -2.66 -16.87 22.05
CA PHE A 487 -2.49 -17.28 20.66
C PHE A 487 -3.63 -18.20 20.21
N GLU A 488 -4.05 -19.14 21.05
CA GLU A 488 -5.16 -20.05 20.75
C GLU A 488 -6.48 -19.30 20.65
N GLU A 489 -6.73 -18.35 21.56
CA GLU A 489 -7.92 -17.48 21.49
C GLU A 489 -7.93 -16.66 20.20
N GLU A 490 -6.81 -16.00 19.87
CA GLU A 490 -6.69 -15.24 18.63
C GLU A 490 -6.82 -16.12 17.38
N ARG A 491 -6.23 -17.32 17.39
CA ARG A 491 -6.37 -18.29 16.30
C ARG A 491 -7.84 -18.65 16.08
N LEU A 492 -8.56 -18.99 17.13
CA LEU A 492 -9.98 -19.32 17.06
C LEU A 492 -10.80 -18.12 16.58
N TYR A 493 -10.51 -16.93 17.08
CA TYR A 493 -11.12 -15.69 16.61
C TYR A 493 -10.91 -15.50 15.10
N LEU A 494 -9.69 -15.69 14.60
CA LEU A 494 -9.38 -15.59 13.17
C LEU A 494 -10.12 -16.66 12.34
N GLU A 495 -10.16 -17.90 12.79
CA GLU A 495 -10.89 -18.97 12.10
C GLU A 495 -12.38 -18.62 11.98
N LEU A 496 -13.02 -18.26 13.09
CA LEU A 496 -14.43 -17.88 13.12
C LEU A 496 -14.69 -16.63 12.26
N THR A 497 -13.81 -15.64 12.31
CA THR A 497 -13.97 -14.41 11.54
C THR A 497 -13.88 -14.69 10.05
N PHE A 498 -12.95 -15.55 9.60
CA PHE A 498 -12.87 -15.95 8.19
C PHE A 498 -14.11 -16.77 7.79
N LEU A 499 -14.55 -17.74 8.57
CA LEU A 499 -15.79 -18.49 8.28
C LEU A 499 -17.00 -17.55 8.16
N ALA A 500 -17.15 -16.59 9.06
CA ALA A 500 -18.21 -15.59 9.04
C ALA A 500 -18.16 -14.67 7.80
N ASN A 501 -16.96 -14.47 7.22
CA ASN A 501 -16.76 -13.72 5.98
C ASN A 501 -16.85 -14.59 4.72
N GLY A 502 -17.43 -15.80 4.85
CA GLY A 502 -17.80 -16.69 3.74
C GLY A 502 -16.70 -17.65 3.30
N TYR A 503 -15.56 -17.73 4.00
CA TYR A 503 -14.51 -18.70 3.70
C TYR A 503 -15.00 -20.12 3.99
N SER A 504 -14.64 -21.09 3.16
CA SER A 504 -15.00 -22.49 3.42
C SER A 504 -14.18 -23.08 4.57
N LEU A 505 -14.77 -24.03 5.29
CA LEU A 505 -14.07 -24.78 6.34
C LEU A 505 -12.79 -25.43 5.79
N ASP A 506 -12.87 -26.07 4.62
CA ASP A 506 -11.71 -26.69 3.96
C ASP A 506 -10.57 -25.69 3.72
N PHE A 507 -10.89 -24.44 3.33
CA PHE A 507 -9.88 -23.41 3.10
C PHE A 507 -9.16 -23.06 4.39
N VAL A 508 -9.93 -22.85 5.47
CA VAL A 508 -9.41 -22.46 6.79
C VAL A 508 -8.54 -23.59 7.34
N GLU A 509 -9.06 -24.81 7.40
CA GLU A 509 -8.33 -25.98 7.89
C GLU A 509 -7.07 -26.26 7.08
N TYR A 510 -7.16 -26.26 5.74
CA TYR A 510 -6.02 -26.49 4.87
C TYR A 510 -4.92 -25.45 5.13
N HIS A 511 -5.26 -24.17 5.16
CA HIS A 511 -4.26 -23.13 5.33
C HIS A 511 -3.69 -23.07 6.75
N LEU A 512 -4.46 -23.44 7.77
CA LEU A 512 -3.97 -23.60 9.13
C LEU A 512 -2.97 -24.74 9.24
N ARG A 513 -3.28 -25.93 8.69
CA ARG A 513 -2.34 -27.07 8.64
C ARG A 513 -1.06 -26.72 7.90
N GLN A 514 -1.17 -26.03 6.76
CA GLN A 514 -0.02 -25.55 5.98
C GLN A 514 0.81 -24.52 6.73
N PHE A 515 0.18 -23.65 7.51
CA PHE A 515 0.85 -22.66 8.35
C PHE A 515 1.68 -23.35 9.43
N PHE A 516 1.08 -24.27 10.20
CA PHE A 516 1.82 -25.02 11.21
C PHE A 516 2.92 -25.89 10.61
N SER A 517 2.65 -26.62 9.52
CA SER A 517 3.67 -27.41 8.82
C SER A 517 4.87 -26.58 8.38
N ARG A 518 4.64 -25.35 7.88
CA ARG A 518 5.71 -24.45 7.43
C ARG A 518 6.64 -23.99 8.56
N PHE A 519 6.08 -23.73 9.74
CA PHE A 519 6.83 -23.18 10.87
C PHE A 519 7.06 -24.24 11.96
N ASN A 520 6.84 -25.51 11.63
CA ASN A 520 7.11 -26.61 12.53
C ASN A 520 8.63 -26.77 12.66
N PRO A 521 9.20 -26.65 13.87
CA PRO A 521 10.63 -26.87 14.07
C PRO A 521 11.06 -28.32 13.76
N LYS A 522 10.11 -29.26 13.71
CA LYS A 522 10.34 -30.68 13.36
C LYS A 522 9.42 -31.12 12.21
N PRO A 523 9.83 -30.98 10.94
CA PRO A 523 8.95 -31.19 9.78
C PRO A 523 8.37 -32.61 9.64
N HIS A 524 8.92 -33.61 10.35
CA HIS A 524 8.50 -35.01 10.30
C HIS A 524 7.51 -35.43 11.39
N GLU A 525 7.17 -34.55 12.34
CA GLU A 525 6.21 -34.83 13.42
C GLU A 525 4.94 -33.97 13.24
N PRO A 526 3.72 -34.52 13.41
CA PRO A 526 2.51 -33.72 13.44
C PRO A 526 2.56 -32.70 14.57
N MET A 527 2.24 -31.44 14.26
CA MET A 527 2.39 -30.34 15.19
C MET A 527 1.19 -30.23 16.13
N ASN A 528 1.29 -30.89 17.28
CA ASN A 528 0.42 -30.60 18.43
C ASN A 528 1.10 -29.51 19.27
N LEU A 529 0.62 -28.26 19.11
CA LEU A 529 1.08 -27.13 19.90
C LEU A 529 0.66 -27.29 21.36
N ASN A 530 1.59 -26.96 22.24
CA ASN A 530 1.38 -26.83 23.68
C ASN A 530 2.26 -25.66 24.17
N PRO A 531 2.10 -25.18 25.42
CA PRO A 531 2.86 -24.03 25.91
C PRO A 531 4.37 -24.15 25.72
N TYR A 532 4.94 -25.35 25.89
CA TYR A 532 6.37 -25.60 25.72
C TYR A 532 6.82 -25.49 24.24
N LYS A 533 6.09 -26.13 23.32
CA LYS A 533 6.40 -26.10 21.88
C LYS A 533 6.13 -24.73 21.25
N TYR A 534 5.19 -23.97 21.82
CA TYR A 534 4.82 -22.64 21.33
C TYR A 534 6.00 -21.67 21.32
N LEU A 535 6.87 -21.69 22.34
CA LEU A 535 8.04 -20.80 22.39
C LEU A 535 9.03 -21.04 21.23
N SER A 536 9.24 -22.31 20.86
CA SER A 536 10.10 -22.67 19.73
C SER A 536 9.46 -22.31 18.39
N PHE A 537 8.15 -22.55 18.26
CA PHE A 537 7.37 -22.12 17.12
C PHE A 537 7.40 -20.59 16.93
N ARG A 538 7.17 -19.83 18.01
CA ARG A 538 7.20 -18.36 18.01
C ARG A 538 8.56 -17.81 17.58
N ARG A 539 9.67 -18.42 18.01
CA ARG A 539 11.02 -18.06 17.53
C ARG A 539 11.17 -18.24 16.03
N GLU A 540 10.62 -19.32 15.46
CA GLU A 540 10.66 -19.57 14.02
C GLU A 540 9.82 -18.53 13.24
N LEU A 541 8.71 -18.05 13.80
CA LEU A 541 7.92 -16.96 13.20
C LEU A 541 8.71 -15.64 13.11
N PHE A 542 9.53 -15.32 14.12
CA PHE A 542 10.39 -14.14 14.07
C PHE A 542 11.50 -14.26 13.04
N ARG A 543 12.07 -15.46 12.83
CA ARG A 543 13.06 -15.71 11.77
C ARG A 543 12.54 -15.34 10.38
N CYS A 544 11.23 -15.50 10.14
CA CYS A 544 10.60 -15.10 8.88
C CYS A 544 10.64 -13.57 8.66
N VAL A 545 10.59 -12.75 9.72
CA VAL A 545 10.70 -11.28 9.62
C VAL A 545 12.06 -10.87 9.08
N ASP A 546 13.13 -11.51 9.56
CA ASP A 546 14.49 -11.23 9.09
C ASP A 546 14.69 -11.67 7.63
N GLN A 547 14.15 -12.84 7.27
CA GLN A 547 14.15 -13.29 5.87
C GLN A 547 13.43 -12.29 4.95
N GLN A 548 12.29 -11.74 5.40
CA GLN A 548 11.56 -10.72 4.62
C GLN A 548 12.39 -9.46 4.41
N LYS A 549 13.08 -8.97 5.44
CA LYS A 549 14.00 -7.82 5.32
C LYS A 549 15.09 -8.10 4.29
N HIS A 550 15.75 -9.26 4.37
CA HIS A 550 16.81 -9.65 3.44
C HIS A 550 16.29 -9.74 1.99
N VAL A 551 15.14 -10.39 1.77
CA VAL A 551 14.53 -10.51 0.43
C VAL A 551 14.20 -9.14 -0.16
N LEU A 552 13.70 -8.20 0.66
CA LEU A 552 13.41 -6.85 0.21
C LEU A 552 14.67 -6.05 -0.13
N GLN A 553 15.73 -6.18 0.67
CA GLN A 553 17.03 -5.57 0.38
C GLN A 553 17.61 -6.11 -0.94
N GLU A 554 17.55 -7.43 -1.14
CA GLU A 554 17.96 -8.08 -2.39
C GLU A 554 17.12 -7.58 -3.58
N GLU A 555 15.79 -7.50 -3.44
CA GLU A 555 14.92 -6.95 -4.50
C GLU A 555 15.24 -5.48 -4.81
N GLN A 556 15.57 -4.66 -3.79
CA GLN A 556 15.98 -3.27 -3.97
C GLN A 556 17.29 -3.14 -4.73
N GLU A 557 18.30 -3.94 -4.39
CA GLU A 557 19.59 -3.97 -5.09
C GLU A 557 19.44 -4.46 -6.54
N LEU A 558 18.65 -5.50 -6.76
CA LEU A 558 18.34 -5.98 -8.11
C LEU A 558 17.58 -4.93 -8.93
N HIS A 559 16.68 -4.18 -8.30
CA HIS A 559 15.98 -3.07 -8.97
C HIS A 559 16.95 -1.94 -9.32
N LYS A 560 17.86 -1.55 -8.40
CA LYS A 560 18.89 -0.52 -8.64
C LYS A 560 19.77 -0.88 -9.84
N ASN A 561 20.15 -2.15 -9.94
CA ASN A 561 21.00 -2.67 -11.00
C ASN A 561 20.24 -3.07 -12.28
N GLN A 562 18.93 -2.78 -12.37
CA GLN A 562 18.07 -3.15 -13.52
C GLN A 562 18.05 -4.66 -13.81
N ARG A 563 18.19 -5.49 -12.78
CA ARG A 563 18.19 -6.96 -12.85
C ARG A 563 16.91 -7.60 -12.35
N LEU A 564 16.04 -6.87 -11.66
CA LEU A 564 14.69 -7.32 -11.32
C LEU A 564 13.72 -6.95 -12.46
N ILE A 565 13.21 -7.94 -13.19
CA ILE A 565 12.18 -7.71 -14.20
C ILE A 565 10.83 -8.15 -13.67
N GLN A 566 9.89 -7.22 -13.69
CA GLN A 566 8.49 -7.47 -13.37
C GLN A 566 7.71 -7.59 -14.67
N LEU A 567 7.12 -8.75 -14.89
CA LEU A 567 6.24 -9.03 -16.02
C LEU A 567 4.81 -9.13 -15.52
N HIS A 568 3.84 -8.84 -16.38
CA HIS A 568 2.44 -9.05 -16.06
C HIS A 568 1.65 -9.58 -17.23
N TYR A 569 0.64 -10.38 -16.91
CA TYR A 569 -0.37 -10.85 -17.85
C TYR A 569 -1.75 -10.54 -17.31
N LEU A 570 -2.71 -10.40 -18.23
CA LEU A 570 -4.11 -10.29 -17.85
C LEU A 570 -4.72 -11.69 -17.83
N PHE A 571 -5.69 -11.93 -16.96
CA PHE A 571 -6.49 -13.14 -17.00
C PHE A 571 -7.87 -12.88 -16.38
N ASP A 572 -8.90 -13.51 -16.96
CA ASP A 572 -10.27 -13.40 -16.47
C ASP A 572 -10.77 -14.71 -15.84
N TRP A 573 -10.54 -15.86 -16.48
CA TRP A 573 -10.87 -17.17 -15.91
C TRP A 573 -9.83 -18.20 -16.36
N GLY A 574 -9.79 -19.37 -15.69
CA GLY A 574 -8.84 -20.45 -15.94
C GLY A 574 -7.70 -20.54 -14.92
N SER A 575 -6.73 -21.42 -15.18
CA SER A 575 -5.77 -21.87 -14.16
C SER A 575 -4.50 -21.02 -14.10
N ARG A 576 -4.58 -19.93 -13.34
CA ARG A 576 -3.43 -19.06 -13.03
C ARG A 576 -2.24 -19.79 -12.41
N CYS A 577 -2.49 -20.79 -11.55
CA CYS A 577 -1.43 -21.53 -10.88
C CYS A 577 -0.65 -22.39 -11.86
N GLN A 578 -1.35 -23.15 -12.72
CA GLN A 578 -0.71 -23.97 -13.75
C GLN A 578 0.10 -23.11 -14.72
N PHE A 579 -0.45 -22.00 -15.19
CA PHE A 579 0.28 -21.08 -16.06
C PHE A 579 1.53 -20.51 -15.38
N ASN A 580 1.43 -20.07 -14.11
CA ASN A 580 2.58 -19.54 -13.39
C ASN A 580 3.67 -20.60 -13.17
N GLU A 581 3.29 -21.81 -12.74
CA GLU A 581 4.23 -22.92 -12.54
C GLU A 581 4.97 -23.23 -13.84
N LYS A 582 4.22 -23.41 -14.94
CA LYS A 582 4.84 -23.69 -16.23
C LYS A 582 5.69 -22.53 -16.74
N PHE A 583 5.27 -21.29 -16.51
CA PHE A 583 6.09 -20.13 -16.85
C PHE A 583 7.46 -20.17 -16.16
N TYR A 584 7.48 -20.43 -14.86
CA TYR A 584 8.73 -20.49 -14.10
C TYR A 584 9.58 -21.72 -14.45
N GLU A 585 8.94 -22.85 -14.76
CA GLU A 585 9.59 -24.05 -15.28
C GLU A 585 10.27 -23.76 -16.63
N CYS A 586 9.54 -23.25 -17.63
CA CYS A 586 10.10 -22.86 -18.92
C CYS A 586 11.19 -21.79 -18.77
N TRP A 587 11.03 -20.85 -17.84
CA TRP A 587 12.05 -19.83 -17.57
C TRP A 587 13.36 -20.46 -17.11
N SER A 588 13.29 -21.36 -16.12
CA SER A 588 14.47 -22.01 -15.57
C SER A 588 15.09 -23.03 -16.55
N GLU A 589 14.26 -23.77 -17.27
CA GLU A 589 14.73 -24.83 -18.15
C GLU A 589 15.25 -24.34 -19.50
N ILE A 590 14.72 -23.24 -20.03
CA ILE A 590 15.06 -22.75 -21.37
C ILE A 590 16.01 -21.55 -21.27
N LEU A 591 15.62 -20.53 -20.51
CA LEU A 591 16.32 -19.24 -20.49
C LEU A 591 17.48 -19.21 -19.48
N GLU A 592 17.32 -19.73 -18.26
CA GLU A 592 18.44 -19.78 -17.30
C GLU A 592 19.55 -20.77 -17.70
N LYS A 593 19.23 -21.73 -18.58
CA LYS A 593 20.23 -22.62 -19.21
C LYS A 593 20.94 -22.01 -20.41
N ASP A 594 20.52 -20.84 -20.91
CA ASP A 594 21.25 -20.12 -21.96
C ASP A 594 22.44 -19.38 -21.31
N PRO A 595 23.70 -19.72 -21.66
CA PRO A 595 24.88 -19.08 -21.08
C PRO A 595 24.91 -17.57 -21.30
N HIS A 596 24.46 -17.08 -22.46
CA HIS A 596 24.42 -15.66 -22.78
C HIS A 596 23.32 -14.94 -22.03
N PHE A 597 22.22 -15.62 -21.72
CA PHE A 597 21.13 -15.01 -20.97
C PHE A 597 21.39 -15.05 -19.45
N LYS A 598 22.02 -16.12 -18.96
CA LYS A 598 22.40 -16.31 -17.56
C LYS A 598 23.39 -15.25 -17.07
N GLN A 599 24.26 -14.72 -17.93
CA GLN A 599 25.26 -13.70 -17.58
C GLN A 599 24.63 -12.40 -17.04
N TYR A 600 23.39 -12.08 -17.43
CA TYR A 600 22.67 -10.90 -16.93
C TYR A 600 22.14 -11.10 -15.51
N GLY A 601 22.04 -12.36 -15.06
CA GLY A 601 21.57 -12.75 -13.74
C GLY A 601 20.26 -12.06 -13.35
N LEU A 602 19.28 -12.09 -14.25
CA LEU A 602 17.98 -11.46 -14.06
C LEU A 602 17.12 -12.27 -13.08
N LYS A 603 16.35 -11.57 -12.25
CA LYS A 603 15.30 -12.16 -11.40
C LYS A 603 13.94 -11.77 -11.97
N ILE A 604 13.09 -12.75 -12.25
CA ILE A 604 11.75 -12.52 -12.82
C ILE A 604 10.66 -12.62 -11.78
N LYS A 605 9.76 -11.64 -11.80
CA LYS A 605 8.54 -11.63 -11.02
C LYS A 605 7.34 -11.52 -11.96
N LEU A 606 6.59 -12.62 -12.10
CA LEU A 606 5.40 -12.67 -12.93
C LEU A 606 4.16 -12.31 -12.08
N ASN A 607 3.55 -11.18 -12.40
CA ASN A 607 2.41 -10.64 -11.67
C ASN A 607 1.12 -10.78 -12.48
N PRO A 608 0.15 -11.57 -12.01
CA PRO A 608 -1.16 -11.66 -12.64
C PRO A 608 -1.97 -10.38 -12.40
N LYS A 609 -2.69 -9.89 -13.41
CA LYS A 609 -3.64 -8.77 -13.30
C LYS A 609 -5.00 -9.20 -13.84
N HIS A 610 -6.06 -8.66 -13.26
CA HIS A 610 -7.42 -8.86 -13.76
C HIS A 610 -7.76 -7.76 -14.77
N CYS A 611 -8.56 -8.06 -15.79
CA CYS A 611 -8.94 -7.06 -16.78
C CYS A 611 -9.78 -5.93 -16.18
N TYR A 612 -10.49 -6.18 -15.06
CA TYR A 612 -11.45 -5.22 -14.51
C TYR A 612 -11.50 -5.22 -12.98
N THR A 613 -11.74 -4.04 -12.40
CA THR A 613 -11.99 -3.84 -10.97
C THR A 613 -13.47 -3.58 -10.72
N SER A 614 -14.02 -4.06 -9.59
CA SER A 614 -15.43 -3.88 -9.17
C SER A 614 -15.90 -2.41 -9.25
N ASN A 615 -15.01 -1.45 -8.97
CA ASN A 615 -15.33 -0.03 -9.05
C ASN A 615 -15.74 0.42 -10.46
N SER A 616 -15.20 -0.18 -11.52
CA SER A 616 -15.61 0.17 -12.90
C SER A 616 -17.08 -0.18 -13.20
N LEU A 617 -17.63 -1.17 -12.51
CA LEU A 617 -18.99 -1.66 -12.69
C LEU A 617 -20.02 -1.04 -11.76
N LEU A 618 -19.59 -0.33 -10.72
CA LEU A 618 -20.42 0.58 -9.95
C LEU A 618 -20.35 2.00 -10.52
N ALA A 619 -19.20 2.42 -11.06
CA ALA A 619 -18.96 3.77 -11.59
C ALA A 619 -19.52 4.04 -13.00
N GLN A 620 -20.04 3.06 -13.74
CA GLN A 620 -20.81 3.31 -14.98
C GLN A 620 -22.09 4.16 -14.78
N SER A 621 -22.35 4.68 -13.58
CA SER A 621 -23.22 5.84 -13.37
C SER A 621 -22.44 7.16 -13.43
N ASN A 622 -21.64 7.35 -14.47
CA ASN A 622 -21.24 8.63 -15.06
C ASN A 622 -20.57 8.34 -16.42
N THR A 623 -21.33 7.75 -17.36
CA THR A 623 -21.09 8.06 -18.78
C THR A 623 -21.64 9.45 -19.04
N HIS A 624 -20.95 10.46 -18.49
CA HIS A 624 -20.91 11.87 -18.85
C HIS A 624 -19.94 12.51 -17.86
N THR A 625 -18.67 12.62 -18.27
CA THR A 625 -17.79 13.79 -18.12
C THR A 625 -16.49 13.44 -18.82
#